data_AF-A0A6J8EK81-F1
#
_entry.id   AF-A0A6J8EK81-F1
#
_cell.length_a   1.000
_cell.length_b   1.000
_cell.length_c   1.000
_cell.angle_alpha   90.00
_cell.angle_beta   90.00
_cell.angle_gamma   90.00
#
_symmetry.space_group_name_H-M   'P 1'
#
loop_
_entity.id
_entity.type
_entity.pdbx_description
1 polymer ?
#
loop_
_entity_poly.entity_id
_entity_poly.type
_entity_poly.pdbx_seq_one_letter_code
_entity_poly.pdbx_strand_id
1 'polypeptide(L)'
;MENKTNNLEQSVQQLKMENVAIHQSYSSLLQNYSTLQVDHNAVKSKLTAYEKKSTEMLQDINTLKTDTETLKHQVHTLTTNQAARGQDFLALDNQTLAFRSDMARDITKLSSHHNDSIDKLFRNLQNENKTSHQLISNMNKTMHVFNQQIANNVTQSNSEIKKMLHDEIHVISRRIEDESNGYTSGGGGAEKGHLKNRGKSVDRPVWIVIGLIVVLERKTVFSTVTLGMIPEAF
;
A
#
# COMPACT_ATOMS: atom_id res chain seq x y z
N MET A 1 -45.72 97.68 116.76
CA MET A 1 -44.88 96.47 116.87
C MET A 1 -45.49 95.31 116.09
N GLU A 2 -46.80 95.09 116.19
CA GLU A 2 -47.56 94.02 115.50
C GLU A 2 -47.33 93.93 113.97
N ASN A 3 -47.41 95.03 113.22
CA ASN A 3 -47.13 95.02 111.77
C ASN A 3 -45.71 94.54 111.41
N LYS A 4 -44.72 94.84 112.25
CA LYS A 4 -43.33 94.40 112.04
C LYS A 4 -43.20 92.90 112.31
N THR A 5 -43.92 92.39 113.31
CA THR A 5 -43.98 90.96 113.63
C THR A 5 -44.65 90.17 112.51
N ASN A 6 -45.80 90.63 111.98
CA ASN A 6 -46.51 89.98 110.88
C ASN A 6 -45.66 89.93 109.60
N ASN A 7 -44.95 91.02 109.27
CA ASN A 7 -44.04 91.05 108.12
C ASN A 7 -42.87 90.07 108.29
N LEU A 8 -42.30 89.96 109.50
CA LEU A 8 -41.23 89.02 109.81
C LEU A 8 -41.72 87.56 109.66
N GLU A 9 -42.90 87.23 110.16
CA GLU A 9 -43.48 85.89 110.01
C GLU A 9 -43.68 85.51 108.53
N GLN A 10 -44.20 86.44 107.72
CA GLN A 10 -44.35 86.22 106.27
C GLN A 10 -43.01 85.99 105.58
N SER A 11 -41.99 86.80 105.87
CA SER A 11 -40.64 86.60 105.33
C SER A 11 -40.04 85.25 105.75
N VAL A 12 -40.26 84.82 107.00
CA VAL A 12 -39.79 83.51 107.49
C VAL A 12 -40.50 82.36 106.74
N GLN A 13 -41.81 82.46 106.50
CA GLN A 13 -42.53 81.45 105.72
C GLN A 13 -42.06 81.41 104.27
N GLN A 14 -41.83 82.56 103.64
CA GLN A 14 -41.28 82.65 102.30
C GLN A 14 -39.89 81.99 102.21
N LEU A 15 -38.98 82.31 103.13
CA LEU A 15 -37.65 81.70 103.19
C LEU A 15 -37.72 80.18 103.38
N LYS A 16 -38.68 79.66 104.15
CA LYS A 16 -38.89 78.20 104.28
C LYS A 16 -39.31 77.57 102.96
N MET A 17 -40.24 78.18 102.23
CA MET A 17 -40.68 77.68 100.92
C MET A 17 -39.54 77.71 99.90
N GLU A 18 -38.79 78.81 99.84
CA GLU A 18 -37.61 78.94 98.98
C GLU A 18 -36.56 77.87 99.32
N ASN A 19 -36.31 77.61 100.60
CA ASN A 19 -35.39 76.58 101.04
C ASN A 19 -35.85 75.17 100.62
N VAL A 20 -37.14 74.86 100.73
CA VAL A 20 -37.71 73.60 100.21
C VAL A 20 -37.52 73.48 98.70
N ALA A 21 -37.80 74.55 97.94
CA ALA A 21 -37.62 74.56 96.49
C ALA A 21 -36.15 74.38 96.07
N ILE A 22 -35.21 74.99 96.81
CA ILE A 22 -33.77 74.81 96.63
C ILE A 22 -33.38 73.34 96.87
N HIS A 23 -33.85 72.73 97.96
CA HIS A 23 -33.57 71.32 98.26
C HIS A 23 -34.10 70.35 97.20
N GLN A 24 -35.31 70.60 96.69
CA GLN A 24 -35.88 69.81 95.59
C GLN A 24 -35.05 69.97 94.30
N SER A 25 -34.69 71.21 93.95
CA SER A 25 -33.86 71.50 92.78
C SER A 25 -32.48 70.84 92.87
N TYR A 26 -31.86 70.89 94.06
CA TYR A 26 -30.58 70.24 94.32
C TYR A 26 -30.68 68.71 94.19
N SER A 27 -31.76 68.11 94.70
CA SER A 27 -31.99 66.67 94.57
C SER A 27 -32.18 66.23 93.11
N SER A 28 -32.95 67.00 92.32
CA SER A 28 -33.10 66.77 90.88
C SER A 28 -31.79 66.92 90.13
N LEU A 29 -30.97 67.91 90.49
CA LEU A 29 -29.65 68.11 89.90
C LEU A 29 -28.73 66.90 90.16
N LEU A 30 -28.74 66.34 91.36
CA LEU A 30 -27.97 65.14 91.70
C LEU A 30 -28.42 63.92 90.88
N GLN A 31 -29.73 63.74 90.67
CA GLN A 31 -30.25 62.66 89.83
C GLN A 31 -29.82 62.80 88.36
N ASN A 32 -29.93 64.01 87.81
CA ASN A 32 -29.49 64.30 86.45
C ASN A 32 -27.98 64.07 86.29
N TYR A 33 -27.18 64.51 87.27
CA TYR A 33 -25.74 64.27 87.28
C TYR A 33 -25.41 62.76 87.28
N SER A 34 -26.11 61.98 88.11
CA SER A 34 -25.93 60.52 88.15
C SER A 34 -26.27 59.86 86.82
N THR A 35 -27.39 60.27 86.19
CA THR A 35 -27.79 59.77 84.87
C THR A 35 -26.75 60.13 83.80
N LEU A 36 -26.29 61.37 83.78
CA LEU A 36 -25.26 61.83 82.84
C LEU A 36 -23.95 61.05 83.00
N GLN A 37 -23.58 60.69 84.23
CA GLN A 37 -22.40 59.87 84.50
C GLN A 37 -22.52 58.44 83.93
N VAL A 38 -23.72 57.85 84.03
CA VAL A 38 -24.02 56.54 83.41
C VAL A 38 -23.92 56.63 81.89
N ASP A 39 -24.56 57.62 81.28
CA ASP A 39 -24.54 57.82 79.83
C ASP A 39 -23.12 58.09 79.30
N HIS A 40 -22.35 58.92 80.00
CA HIS A 40 -20.94 59.18 79.69
C HIS A 40 -20.12 57.88 79.66
N ASN A 41 -20.30 57.01 80.68
CA ASN A 41 -19.58 55.74 80.74
C ASN A 41 -20.02 54.77 79.62
N ALA A 42 -21.31 54.75 79.29
CA ALA A 42 -21.83 53.95 78.17
C ALA A 42 -21.26 54.41 76.82
N VAL A 43 -21.21 55.72 76.57
CA VAL A 43 -20.60 56.30 75.36
C VAL A 43 -19.11 55.97 75.30
N LYS A 44 -18.38 56.12 76.40
CA LYS A 44 -16.95 55.77 76.49
C LYS A 44 -16.70 54.31 76.12
N SER A 45 -17.52 53.39 76.64
CA SER A 45 -17.40 51.95 76.32
C SER A 45 -17.66 51.67 74.84
N LYS A 46 -18.70 52.27 74.25
CA LYS A 46 -18.99 52.14 72.81
C LYS A 46 -17.85 52.70 71.95
N LEU A 47 -17.26 53.83 72.34
CA LEU A 47 -16.14 54.43 71.63
C LEU A 47 -14.94 53.46 71.58
N THR A 48 -14.57 52.87 72.71
CA THR A 48 -13.49 51.87 72.76
C THR A 48 -13.79 50.63 71.90
N ALA A 49 -15.04 50.18 71.87
CA ALA A 49 -15.44 49.06 71.01
C ALA A 49 -15.31 49.42 69.50
N TYR A 50 -15.68 50.65 69.12
CA TYR A 50 -15.51 51.14 67.75
C TYR A 50 -14.03 51.27 67.36
N GLU A 51 -13.18 51.78 68.25
CA GLU A 51 -11.72 51.87 68.01
C GLU A 51 -11.10 50.49 67.77
N LYS A 52 -11.50 49.49 68.58
CA LYS A 52 -11.06 48.10 68.40
C LYS A 52 -11.50 47.55 67.05
N LYS A 53 -12.78 47.67 66.71
CA LYS A 53 -13.31 47.20 65.42
C LYS A 53 -12.65 47.89 64.23
N SER A 54 -12.39 49.19 64.34
CA SER A 54 -11.68 49.96 63.31
C SER A 54 -10.26 49.41 63.08
N THR A 55 -9.55 49.07 64.17
CA THR A 55 -8.21 48.48 64.11
C THR A 55 -8.24 47.08 63.46
N GLU A 56 -9.21 46.24 63.81
CA GLU A 56 -9.40 44.92 63.19
C GLU A 56 -9.69 45.06 61.68
N MET A 57 -10.57 45.98 61.30
CA MET A 57 -10.86 46.25 59.87
C MET A 57 -9.62 46.72 59.11
N LEU A 58 -8.76 47.55 59.70
CA LEU A 58 -7.50 47.97 59.07
C LEU A 58 -6.55 46.78 58.87
N GLN A 59 -6.52 45.83 59.81
CA GLN A 59 -5.72 44.61 59.66
C GLN A 59 -6.26 43.73 58.52
N ASP A 60 -7.58 43.54 58.44
CA ASP A 60 -8.20 42.77 57.35
C ASP A 60 -7.93 43.41 55.98
N ILE A 61 -8.03 44.74 55.88
CA ILE A 61 -7.71 45.49 54.65
C ILE A 61 -6.25 45.25 54.22
N ASN A 62 -5.31 45.26 55.17
CA ASN A 62 -3.89 45.01 54.86
C ASN A 62 -3.63 43.56 54.41
N THR A 63 -4.32 42.59 55.00
CA THR A 63 -4.28 41.19 54.55
C THR A 63 -4.82 41.06 53.13
N LEU A 64 -6.01 41.59 52.86
CA LEU A 64 -6.63 41.56 51.52
C LEU A 64 -5.76 42.24 50.45
N LYS A 65 -5.07 43.32 50.80
CA LYS A 65 -4.12 43.98 49.91
C LYS A 65 -2.95 43.06 49.55
N THR A 66 -2.41 42.33 50.53
CA THR A 66 -1.32 41.37 50.33
C THR A 66 -1.76 40.19 49.48
N ASP A 67 -2.95 39.64 49.75
CA ASP A 67 -3.52 38.55 48.97
C ASP A 67 -3.77 38.98 47.51
N THR A 68 -4.25 40.20 47.31
CA THR A 68 -4.48 40.77 45.98
C THR A 68 -3.19 40.88 45.17
N GLU A 69 -2.11 41.39 45.76
CA GLU A 69 -0.81 41.46 45.07
C GLU A 69 -0.24 40.06 44.78
N THR A 70 -0.40 39.11 45.70
CA THR A 70 -0.04 37.70 45.47
C THR A 70 -0.78 37.11 44.27
N LEU A 71 -2.10 37.31 44.20
CA LEU A 71 -2.93 36.84 43.09
C LEU A 71 -2.52 37.48 41.75
N LYS A 72 -2.21 38.78 41.74
CA LYS A 72 -1.69 39.45 40.53
C LYS A 72 -0.41 38.79 40.02
N HIS A 73 0.52 38.47 40.90
CA HIS A 73 1.76 37.78 40.53
C HIS A 73 1.47 36.37 39.97
N GLN A 74 0.59 35.60 40.60
CA GLN A 74 0.20 34.27 40.12
C GLN A 74 -0.44 34.33 38.73
N VAL A 75 -1.37 35.28 38.50
CA VAL A 75 -2.00 35.50 37.20
C VAL A 75 -0.97 35.87 36.13
N HIS A 76 0.00 36.72 36.47
CA HIS A 76 1.09 37.08 35.56
C HIS A 76 1.93 35.86 35.18
N THR A 77 2.34 35.04 36.15
CA THR A 77 3.09 33.80 35.89
C THR A 77 2.31 32.83 35.01
N LEU A 78 1.01 32.63 35.29
CA LEU A 78 0.15 31.77 34.48
C LEU A 78 0.05 32.26 33.04
N THR A 79 -0.08 33.56 32.84
CA THR A 79 -0.14 34.18 31.51
C THR A 79 1.16 33.94 30.73
N THR A 80 2.31 34.15 31.37
CA THR A 80 3.62 33.91 30.76
C THR A 80 3.81 32.43 30.39
N ASN A 81 3.44 31.51 31.30
CA ASN A 81 3.53 30.08 31.04
C ASN A 81 2.59 29.64 29.91
N GLN A 82 1.40 30.24 29.81
CA GLN A 82 0.47 29.98 28.72
C GLN A 82 1.04 30.46 27.37
N ALA A 83 1.67 31.63 27.32
CA ALA A 83 2.33 32.12 26.13
C ALA A 83 3.49 31.22 25.69
N ALA A 84 4.33 30.78 26.63
CA ALA A 84 5.44 29.85 26.36
C ALA A 84 4.94 28.52 25.78
N ARG A 85 3.92 27.90 26.39
CA ARG A 85 3.30 26.68 25.83
C ARG A 85 2.70 26.89 24.45
N GLY A 86 2.18 28.08 24.16
CA GLY A 86 1.72 28.44 22.82
C GLY A 86 2.85 28.41 21.79
N GLN A 87 4.04 28.91 22.15
CA GLN A 87 5.23 28.84 21.29
C GLN A 87 5.72 27.40 21.12
N ASP A 88 5.74 26.60 22.18
CA ASP A 88 6.11 25.18 22.10
C ASP A 88 5.19 24.40 21.16
N PHE A 89 3.88 24.68 21.21
CA PHE A 89 2.91 24.05 20.31
C PHE A 89 3.15 24.42 18.84
N LEU A 90 3.44 25.69 18.55
CA LEU A 90 3.80 26.14 17.20
C LEU A 90 5.10 25.50 16.70
N ALA A 91 6.09 25.35 17.57
CA ALA A 91 7.34 24.68 17.22
C ALA A 91 7.11 23.19 16.88
N LEU A 92 6.28 22.49 17.67
CA LEU A 92 5.92 21.11 17.42
C LEU A 92 5.13 20.93 16.11
N ASP A 93 4.21 21.85 15.81
CA ASP A 93 3.44 21.83 14.57
C ASP A 93 4.37 21.99 13.35
N ASN A 94 5.30 22.94 13.40
CA ASN A 94 6.31 23.13 12.36
C ASN A 94 7.22 21.90 12.18
N GLN A 95 7.65 21.25 13.28
CA GLN A 95 8.41 20.01 13.21
C GLN A 95 7.60 18.87 12.56
N THR A 96 6.31 18.77 12.90
CA THR A 96 5.41 17.78 12.32
C THR A 96 5.22 18.00 10.81
N LEU A 97 5.06 19.25 10.37
CA LEU A 97 4.99 19.61 8.96
C LEU A 97 6.27 19.28 8.20
N ALA A 98 7.44 19.59 8.76
CA ALA A 98 8.73 19.26 8.18
C ALA A 98 8.89 17.74 8.02
N PHE A 99 8.59 16.97 9.07
CA PHE A 99 8.64 15.51 9.03
C PHE A 99 7.69 14.92 7.96
N ARG A 100 6.47 15.44 7.85
CA ARG A 100 5.52 15.01 6.81
C ARG A 100 6.05 15.30 5.40
N SER A 101 6.70 16.45 5.20
CA SER A 101 7.33 16.81 3.93
C SER A 101 8.47 15.85 3.56
N ASP A 102 9.34 15.53 4.53
CA ASP A 102 10.44 14.58 4.34
C ASP A 102 9.92 13.18 3.99
N MET A 103 8.90 12.68 4.70
CA MET A 103 8.27 11.40 4.37
C MET A 103 7.68 11.39 2.96
N ALA A 104 6.98 12.45 2.54
CA ALA A 104 6.41 12.53 1.20
C ALA A 104 7.49 12.51 0.11
N ARG A 105 8.61 13.19 0.35
CA ARG A 105 9.78 13.16 -0.54
C ARG A 105 10.36 11.75 -0.63
N ASP A 106 10.53 11.07 0.49
CA ASP A 106 11.13 9.74 0.52
C ASP A 106 10.23 8.68 -0.12
N ILE A 107 8.91 8.76 0.09
CA ILE A 107 7.92 7.94 -0.64
C ILE A 107 8.03 8.16 -2.15
N THR A 108 8.17 9.43 -2.58
CA THR A 108 8.31 9.75 -4.01
C THR A 108 9.58 9.15 -4.60
N LYS A 109 10.72 9.26 -3.91
CA LYS A 109 12.00 8.66 -4.33
C LYS A 109 11.93 7.13 -4.39
N LEU A 110 11.30 6.51 -3.40
CA LEU A 110 11.13 5.05 -3.38
C LEU A 110 10.27 4.58 -4.55
N SER A 111 9.17 5.30 -4.82
CA SER A 111 8.28 5.03 -5.95
C SER A 111 9.01 5.16 -7.29
N SER A 112 9.78 6.23 -7.51
CA SER A 112 10.56 6.39 -8.74
C SER A 112 11.60 5.29 -8.90
N HIS A 113 12.33 4.94 -7.82
CA HIS A 113 13.32 3.86 -7.87
C HIS A 113 12.70 2.49 -8.18
N HIS A 114 11.52 2.21 -7.61
CA HIS A 114 10.79 0.98 -7.88
C HIS A 114 10.34 0.92 -9.35
N ASN A 115 9.76 2.01 -9.88
CA ASN A 115 9.36 2.08 -11.28
C ASN A 115 10.55 1.92 -12.24
N ASP A 116 11.68 2.58 -11.96
CA ASP A 116 12.92 2.40 -12.75
C ASP A 116 13.40 0.95 -12.75
N SER A 117 13.25 0.26 -11.62
CA SER A 117 13.63 -1.15 -11.47
C SER A 117 12.69 -2.07 -12.24
N ILE A 118 11.38 -1.84 -12.18
CA ILE A 118 10.37 -2.53 -12.98
C ILE A 118 10.67 -2.35 -14.48
N ASP A 119 10.95 -1.13 -14.92
CA ASP A 119 11.26 -0.84 -16.32
C ASP A 119 12.52 -1.56 -16.81
N LYS A 120 13.56 -1.64 -15.97
CA LYS A 120 14.78 -2.42 -16.28
C LYS A 120 14.47 -3.90 -16.42
N LEU A 121 13.71 -4.48 -15.48
CA LEU A 121 13.30 -5.89 -15.55
C LEU A 121 12.46 -6.17 -16.79
N PHE A 122 11.50 -5.30 -17.11
CA PHE A 122 10.67 -5.44 -18.30
C PHE A 122 11.49 -5.40 -19.58
N ARG A 123 12.43 -4.45 -19.71
CA ARG A 123 13.36 -4.39 -20.85
C ARG A 123 14.22 -5.65 -20.98
N ASN A 124 14.73 -6.18 -19.86
CA ASN A 124 15.53 -7.40 -19.87
C ASN A 124 14.69 -8.60 -20.36
N LEU A 125 13.48 -8.77 -19.85
CA LEU A 125 12.57 -9.83 -20.30
C LEU A 125 12.22 -9.72 -21.79
N GLN A 126 11.99 -8.51 -22.31
CA GLN A 126 11.74 -8.30 -23.73
C GLN A 126 12.95 -8.68 -24.58
N ASN A 127 14.16 -8.34 -24.12
CA ASN A 127 15.41 -8.70 -24.80
C ASN A 127 15.61 -10.22 -24.81
N GLU A 128 15.45 -10.89 -23.66
CA GLU A 128 15.53 -12.35 -23.56
C GLU A 128 14.49 -13.04 -24.45
N ASN A 129 13.25 -12.55 -24.45
CA ASN A 129 12.21 -13.06 -25.32
C ASN A 129 12.57 -12.92 -26.80
N LYS A 130 13.12 -11.77 -27.22
CA LYS A 130 13.61 -11.55 -28.59
C LYS A 130 14.74 -12.51 -28.95
N THR A 131 15.71 -12.72 -28.05
CA THR A 131 16.79 -13.69 -28.24
C THR A 131 16.26 -15.12 -28.38
N SER A 132 15.28 -15.51 -27.56
CA SER A 132 14.61 -16.81 -27.66
C SER A 132 13.90 -16.99 -29.01
N HIS A 133 13.17 -15.99 -29.49
CA HIS A 133 12.52 -16.03 -30.82
C HIS A 133 13.54 -16.15 -31.96
N GLN A 134 14.68 -15.45 -31.86
CA GLN A 134 15.76 -15.57 -32.83
C GLN A 134 16.37 -16.98 -32.83
N LEU A 135 16.58 -17.57 -31.65
CA LEU A 135 17.08 -18.94 -31.52
C LEU A 135 16.10 -19.94 -32.15
N ILE A 136 14.81 -19.85 -31.84
CA ILE A 136 13.76 -20.70 -32.44
C ILE A 136 13.74 -20.55 -33.97
N SER A 137 13.80 -19.31 -34.49
CA SER A 137 13.87 -19.06 -35.93
C SER A 137 15.10 -19.70 -36.59
N ASN A 138 16.26 -19.59 -35.96
CA ASN A 138 17.49 -20.22 -36.44
C ASN A 138 17.40 -21.74 -36.42
N MET A 139 16.87 -22.33 -35.34
CA MET A 139 16.63 -23.77 -35.23
C MET A 139 15.70 -24.26 -36.34
N ASN A 140 14.59 -23.55 -36.61
CA ASN A 140 13.65 -23.90 -37.68
C ASN A 140 14.33 -23.87 -39.06
N LYS A 141 15.19 -22.88 -39.33
CA LYS A 141 15.98 -22.84 -40.57
C LYS A 141 16.94 -24.02 -40.68
N THR A 142 17.68 -24.34 -39.62
CA THR A 142 18.60 -25.48 -39.61
C THR A 142 17.85 -26.80 -39.81
N MET A 143 16.71 -26.97 -39.15
CA MET A 143 15.85 -28.14 -39.31
C MET A 143 15.29 -28.25 -40.73
N HIS A 144 14.90 -27.13 -41.36
CA HIS A 144 14.44 -27.11 -42.73
C HIS A 144 15.55 -27.58 -43.71
N VAL A 145 16.77 -27.07 -43.56
CA VAL A 145 17.93 -27.49 -44.37
C VAL A 145 18.23 -28.98 -44.16
N PHE A 146 18.20 -29.46 -42.92
CA PHE A 146 18.41 -30.87 -42.61
C PHE A 146 17.34 -31.77 -43.25
N ASN A 147 16.06 -31.40 -43.15
CA ASN A 147 14.97 -32.13 -43.80
C ASN A 147 15.11 -32.14 -45.32
N GLN A 148 15.54 -31.02 -45.92
CA GLN A 148 15.83 -30.94 -47.35
C GLN A 148 17.00 -31.86 -47.76
N GLN A 149 18.06 -31.93 -46.94
CA GLN A 149 19.18 -32.85 -47.15
C GLN A 149 18.73 -34.31 -47.07
N ILE A 150 17.90 -34.68 -46.09
CA ILE A 150 17.30 -36.03 -46.00
C ILE A 150 16.52 -36.35 -47.28
N ALA A 151 15.64 -35.43 -47.71
CA ALA A 151 14.84 -35.63 -48.91
C ALA A 151 15.69 -35.82 -50.17
N ASN A 152 16.75 -35.03 -50.32
CA ASN A 152 17.71 -35.14 -51.42
C ASN A 152 18.46 -36.48 -51.39
N ASN A 153 18.98 -36.88 -50.22
CA ASN A 153 19.69 -38.15 -50.06
C ASN A 153 18.79 -39.34 -50.41
N VAL A 154 17.54 -39.35 -49.93
CA VAL A 154 16.55 -40.39 -50.26
C VAL A 154 16.27 -40.42 -51.76
N THR A 155 16.09 -39.26 -52.39
CA THR A 155 15.85 -39.15 -53.84
C THR A 155 17.05 -39.67 -54.64
N GLN A 156 18.26 -39.30 -54.24
CA GLN A 156 19.50 -39.76 -54.86
C GLN A 156 19.64 -41.28 -54.72
N SER A 157 19.52 -41.83 -53.52
CA SER A 157 19.60 -43.28 -53.28
C SER A 157 18.55 -44.04 -54.11
N ASN A 158 17.32 -43.54 -54.19
CA ASN A 158 16.29 -44.13 -55.03
C ASN A 158 16.67 -44.11 -56.53
N SER A 159 17.26 -43.02 -57.01
CA SER A 159 17.74 -42.93 -58.40
C SER A 159 18.88 -43.91 -58.69
N GLU A 160 19.82 -44.07 -57.74
CA GLU A 160 20.92 -45.04 -57.82
C GLU A 160 20.39 -46.48 -57.84
N ILE A 161 19.46 -46.81 -56.94
CA ILE A 161 18.78 -48.12 -56.92
C ILE A 161 18.07 -48.39 -58.24
N LYS A 162 17.32 -47.41 -58.78
CA LYS A 162 16.62 -47.57 -60.05
C LYS A 162 17.59 -47.83 -61.20
N LYS A 163 18.72 -47.13 -61.24
CA LYS A 163 19.77 -47.34 -62.23
C LYS A 163 20.38 -48.74 -62.11
N MET A 164 20.76 -49.17 -60.91
CA MET A 164 21.30 -50.51 -60.66
C MET A 164 20.33 -51.61 -61.10
N LEU A 165 19.04 -51.49 -60.75
CA LEU A 165 18.00 -52.43 -61.19
C LEU A 165 17.86 -52.45 -62.71
N HIS A 166 17.91 -51.29 -63.37
CA HIS A 166 17.84 -51.21 -64.83
C HIS A 166 19.06 -51.89 -65.49
N ASP A 167 20.27 -51.63 -64.99
CA ASP A 167 21.50 -52.23 -65.47
C ASP A 167 21.48 -53.76 -65.28
N GLU A 168 21.03 -54.25 -64.12
CA GLU A 168 20.87 -55.67 -63.83
C GLU A 168 19.84 -56.35 -64.74
N ILE A 169 18.67 -55.71 -64.95
CA ILE A 169 17.67 -56.18 -65.93
C ILE A 169 18.29 -56.25 -67.33
N HIS A 170 19.05 -55.25 -67.76
CA HIS A 170 19.68 -55.24 -69.08
C HIS A 170 20.72 -56.37 -69.23
N VAL A 171 21.50 -56.67 -68.18
CA VAL A 171 22.42 -57.81 -68.16
C VAL A 171 21.67 -59.14 -68.27
N ILE A 172 20.58 -59.30 -67.50
CA ILE A 172 19.73 -60.51 -67.55
C ILE A 172 19.11 -60.68 -68.94
N SER A 173 18.56 -59.61 -69.53
CA SER A 173 17.96 -59.64 -70.88
C SER A 173 18.98 -60.07 -71.94
N ARG A 174 20.20 -59.52 -71.92
CA ARG A 174 21.27 -59.92 -72.84
C ARG A 174 21.64 -61.40 -72.69
N ARG A 175 21.76 -61.90 -71.45
CA ARG A 175 22.03 -63.32 -71.20
C ARG A 175 20.93 -64.22 -71.78
N ILE A 176 19.66 -63.84 -71.62
CA ILE A 176 18.52 -64.58 -72.20
C ILE A 176 18.57 -64.58 -73.73
N GLU A 177 18.90 -63.45 -74.36
CA GLU A 177 19.06 -63.35 -75.83
C GLU A 177 20.20 -64.24 -76.35
N ASP A 178 21.36 -64.22 -75.68
CA ASP A 178 22.52 -65.06 -76.01
C ASP A 178 22.18 -66.56 -75.88
N GLU A 179 21.49 -66.96 -74.80
CA GLU A 179 21.01 -68.32 -74.58
C GLU A 179 19.99 -68.74 -75.66
N SER A 180 19.07 -67.85 -76.07
CA SER A 180 18.09 -68.12 -77.12
C SER A 180 18.72 -68.30 -78.50
N ASN A 181 19.75 -67.52 -78.85
CA ASN A 181 20.42 -67.59 -80.15
C ASN A 181 21.31 -68.84 -80.29
N GLY A 182 21.88 -69.34 -79.19
CA GLY A 182 22.67 -70.58 -79.13
C GLY A 182 21.91 -71.85 -79.52
N TYR A 183 20.57 -71.85 -79.50
CA TYR A 183 19.75 -73.00 -79.90
C TYR A 183 19.40 -73.08 -81.40
N THR A 184 19.82 -72.11 -82.24
CA THR A 184 19.43 -72.07 -83.67
C THR A 184 20.53 -72.36 -84.69
N SER A 185 21.79 -72.51 -84.29
CA SER A 185 22.90 -72.90 -85.20
C SER A 185 23.51 -74.25 -84.80
N GLY A 186 22.72 -75.30 -84.90
CA GLY A 186 23.16 -76.66 -84.60
C GLY A 186 22.36 -77.71 -85.35
N GLY A 187 22.70 -77.90 -86.62
CA GLY A 187 22.67 -79.22 -87.26
C GLY A 187 21.30 -79.79 -87.62
N GLY A 188 21.07 -79.96 -88.92
CA GLY A 188 19.87 -80.56 -89.47
C GLY A 188 19.61 -81.99 -89.01
N GLY A 189 18.40 -82.46 -89.29
CA GLY A 189 18.02 -83.84 -89.07
C GLY A 189 16.52 -84.00 -89.17
N ALA A 190 16.05 -84.29 -90.37
CA ALA A 190 14.70 -84.77 -90.58
C ALA A 190 14.48 -86.08 -89.81
N GLU A 191 13.52 -86.11 -88.89
CA GLU A 191 12.88 -87.37 -88.51
C GLU A 191 11.43 -87.14 -88.10
N LYS A 192 10.53 -87.73 -88.89
CA LYS A 192 9.10 -87.77 -88.64
C LYS A 192 8.83 -88.74 -87.49
N GLY A 193 8.19 -88.27 -86.43
CA GLY A 193 7.69 -89.13 -85.36
C GLY A 193 6.47 -88.52 -84.69
N HIS A 194 5.30 -89.05 -84.99
CA HIS A 194 4.05 -88.78 -84.29
C HIS A 194 4.20 -89.02 -82.78
N LEU A 195 3.98 -87.98 -81.96
CA LEU A 195 3.42 -88.16 -80.62
C LEU A 195 2.52 -87.00 -80.23
N LYS A 196 1.52 -87.42 -79.47
CA LYS A 196 0.25 -86.82 -79.14
C LYS A 196 0.40 -86.15 -77.78
N ASN A 197 -0.23 -84.99 -77.64
CA ASN A 197 -0.89 -84.54 -76.41
C ASN A 197 -0.06 -83.82 -75.33
N ARG A 198 -0.71 -82.75 -74.83
CA ARG A 198 -0.55 -82.02 -73.56
C ARG A 198 0.52 -80.92 -73.50
N GLY A 199 0.03 -79.71 -73.79
CA GLY A 199 0.06 -78.55 -72.90
C GLY A 199 1.37 -78.19 -72.20
N LYS A 200 1.84 -76.97 -72.45
CA LYS A 200 1.82 -75.86 -71.48
C LYS A 200 2.51 -74.65 -72.11
N SER A 201 1.72 -73.59 -72.26
CA SER A 201 2.09 -72.18 -72.15
C SER A 201 3.60 -71.86 -72.11
N VAL A 202 4.16 -71.41 -73.23
CA VAL A 202 5.51 -70.81 -73.29
C VAL A 202 5.44 -69.27 -73.24
N ASP A 203 4.24 -68.67 -73.30
CA ASP A 203 4.06 -67.21 -73.17
C ASP A 203 3.98 -66.67 -71.73
N ARG A 204 3.94 -67.54 -70.70
CA ARG A 204 3.73 -67.08 -69.31
C ARG A 204 4.93 -66.47 -68.57
N PRO A 205 6.21 -66.84 -68.80
CA PRO A 205 7.29 -66.30 -67.98
C PRO A 205 7.54 -64.80 -68.22
N VAL A 206 7.42 -64.32 -69.47
CA VAL A 206 7.67 -62.91 -69.81
C VAL A 206 6.61 -61.99 -69.20
N TRP A 207 5.32 -62.35 -69.26
CA TRP A 207 4.24 -61.55 -68.67
C TRP A 207 4.25 -61.54 -67.14
N ILE A 208 4.70 -62.62 -66.48
CA ILE A 208 4.84 -62.66 -65.02
C ILE A 208 5.99 -61.74 -64.57
N VAL A 209 7.11 -61.71 -65.30
CA VAL A 209 8.23 -60.81 -65.01
C VAL A 209 7.84 -59.34 -65.23
N ILE A 210 7.16 -59.02 -66.33
CA ILE A 210 6.64 -57.66 -66.58
C ILE A 210 5.60 -57.25 -65.53
N GLY A 211 4.70 -58.17 -65.14
CA GLY A 211 3.70 -57.92 -64.10
C GLY A 211 4.32 -57.64 -62.72
N LEU A 212 5.38 -58.36 -62.34
CA LEU A 212 6.13 -58.10 -61.09
C LEU A 212 6.86 -56.75 -61.13
N ILE A 213 7.41 -56.36 -62.28
CA ILE A 213 8.08 -55.06 -62.46
C ILE A 213 7.08 -53.89 -62.27
N VAL A 214 5.87 -53.98 -62.85
CA VAL A 214 4.84 -52.93 -62.71
C VAL A 214 4.28 -52.84 -61.28
N VAL A 215 4.13 -53.98 -60.58
CA VAL A 215 3.66 -54.00 -59.18
C VAL A 215 4.71 -53.42 -58.23
N LEU A 216 6.00 -53.61 -58.49
CA LEU A 216 7.08 -53.03 -57.71
C LEU A 216 7.17 -51.51 -57.89
N GLU A 217 7.02 -50.98 -59.11
CA GLU A 217 7.02 -49.52 -59.34
C GLU A 217 5.83 -48.80 -58.66
N ARG A 218 4.65 -49.44 -58.55
CA ARG A 218 3.50 -48.81 -57.89
C ARG A 218 3.58 -48.79 -56.36
N LYS A 219 4.28 -49.73 -55.72
CA LYS A 219 4.43 -49.76 -54.25
C LYS A 219 5.44 -48.72 -53.74
N THR A 220 6.50 -48.43 -54.49
CA THR A 220 7.49 -47.40 -54.11
C THR A 220 6.93 -45.97 -54.19
N VAL A 221 6.00 -45.70 -55.10
CA VAL A 221 5.34 -44.37 -55.21
C VAL A 221 4.39 -44.08 -54.03
N PHE A 222 3.88 -45.11 -53.34
CA PHE A 222 2.93 -44.93 -52.24
C PHE A 222 3.58 -44.64 -50.87
N SER A 223 4.88 -44.91 -50.69
CA SER A 223 5.56 -44.67 -49.41
C SER A 223 6.11 -43.25 -49.24
N THR A 224 6.24 -42.47 -50.32
CA THR A 224 6.80 -41.11 -50.28
C THR A 224 5.75 -40.01 -50.04
N VAL A 225 4.45 -40.34 -50.01
CA VAL A 225 3.37 -39.33 -49.93
C VAL A 225 2.97 -38.99 -48.48
N THR A 226 3.38 -39.76 -47.46
CA THR A 226 2.88 -39.59 -46.07
C THR A 226 3.81 -38.91 -45.07
N LEU A 227 4.83 -38.16 -45.50
CA LEU A 227 5.72 -37.41 -44.59
C LEU A 227 5.57 -35.89 -44.63
N GLY A 228 4.54 -35.39 -45.31
CA GLY A 228 4.37 -33.96 -45.59
C GLY A 228 3.15 -33.29 -44.97
N MET A 229 2.68 -33.66 -43.77
CA MET A 229 1.68 -32.86 -43.03
C MET A 229 1.85 -33.06 -41.51
N ILE A 230 2.67 -32.23 -40.87
CA ILE A 230 2.49 -31.88 -39.46
C ILE A 230 1.89 -30.47 -39.46
N PRO A 231 0.67 -30.26 -38.93
CA PRO A 231 0.07 -28.94 -38.91
C PRO A 231 0.85 -28.03 -37.95
N GLU A 232 1.33 -26.89 -38.44
CA GLU A 232 1.69 -25.76 -37.59
C GLU A 232 0.42 -25.25 -36.91
N ALA A 233 0.22 -25.66 -35.67
CA ALA A 233 -0.61 -24.96 -34.71
C ALA A 233 0.28 -24.67 -33.52
N PHE A 234 0.73 -23.42 -33.38
CA PHE A 234 0.83 -22.62 -32.16
C PHE A 234 1.51 -21.28 -32.45
#